data_AF-A0A943CYJ7-F1
#
_entry.id   AF-A0A943CYJ7-F1
#
_cell.length_a   1.000
_cell.length_b   1.000
_cell.length_c   1.000
_cell.angle_alpha   90.00
_cell.angle_beta   90.00
_cell.angle_gamma   90.00
#
_symmetry.space_group_name_H-M   'P 1'
#
loop_
_entity.id
_entity.type
_entity.pdbx_description
1 polymer ?
#
loop_
_entity_poly.entity_id
_entity_poly.type
_entity_poly.pdbx_seq_one_letter_code
_entity_poly.pdbx_strand_id
1 'polypeptide(L)' 'MASNRSLIPEAKNGLAKFKNEVASEMGVPFSDYNGDLSSKQCGSVGGEMVKRMVEQYENGIK' A
#
# COMPACT_ATOMS: atom_id res chain seq x y z
N MET A 1 0.45 -23.04 2.82
CA MET A 1 0.86 -21.62 2.94
C MET A 1 0.21 -20.88 1.79
N ALA A 2 -0.58 -19.84 2.06
CA ALA A 2 -1.23 -19.07 1.00
C ALA A 2 -0.14 -18.31 0.21
N SER A 3 0.00 -18.60 -1.08
CA SER A 3 0.88 -17.80 -1.95
C SER A 3 0.24 -16.43 -2.11
N ASN A 4 0.95 -15.36 -1.71
CA ASN A 4 0.57 -13.97 -2.00
C ASN A 4 0.64 -13.72 -3.52
N ARG A 5 -0.36 -14.21 -4.25
CA ARG A 5 -0.50 -13.98 -5.68
C ARG A 5 -1.15 -12.61 -5.87
N SER A 6 -0.43 -11.73 -6.54
CA SER A 6 -1.03 -10.50 -7.07
C SER A 6 -2.15 -10.87 -8.04
N LEU A 7 -3.36 -10.40 -7.75
CA LEU A 7 -4.56 -10.69 -8.55
C LEU A 7 -4.48 -10.05 -9.94
N ILE A 8 -3.81 -8.91 -10.05
CA ILE A 8 -3.63 -8.14 -11.28
C ILE A 8 -2.13 -7.87 -11.45
N PRO A 9 -1.39 -8.74 -12.15
CA PRO A 9 0.06 -8.62 -12.31
C PRO A 9 0.51 -7.28 -12.90
N GLU A 10 -0.28 -6.71 -13.79
CA GLU A 10 -0.03 -5.45 -14.49
C GLU A 10 -0.02 -4.26 -13.51
N ALA A 11 -0.80 -4.35 -12.43
CA ALA A 11 -0.90 -3.30 -11.42
C ALA A 11 0.28 -3.30 -10.42
N LYS A 12 1.12 -4.34 -10.40
CA LYS A 12 2.20 -4.49 -9.41
C LYS A 12 3.11 -3.27 -9.30
N ASN A 13 3.56 -2.74 -10.45
CA ASN A 13 4.46 -1.60 -10.48
C ASN A 13 3.78 -0.31 -10.01
N GLY A 14 2.51 -0.12 -10.38
CA GLY A 14 1.72 1.03 -9.90
C GLY A 14 1.48 0.97 -8.40
N LEU A 15 1.09 -0.19 -7.88
CA LEU A 15 0.90 -0.42 -6.45
C LEU A 15 2.19 -0.25 -5.64
N ALA A 16 3.34 -0.66 -6.18
CA ALA A 16 4.63 -0.46 -5.54
C ALA A 16 5.01 1.02 -5.41
N LYS A 17 4.77 1.82 -6.46
CA LYS A 17 4.96 3.29 -6.43
C LYS A 17 4.03 3.94 -5.41
N PHE A 18 2.75 3.60 -5.50
CA PHE A 18 1.73 4.15 -4.60
C PHE A 18 2.00 3.83 -3.13
N LYS A 19 2.46 2.62 -2.82
CA LYS A 19 2.91 2.24 -1.48
C LYS A 19 4.01 3.17 -0.96
N ASN A 20 5.00 3.46 -1.79
CA ASN A 20 6.13 4.32 -1.40
C ASN A 20 5.67 5.78 -1.21
N GLU A 21 4.75 6.27 -2.03
CA GLU A 21 4.14 7.60 -1.89
C GLU A 21 3.37 7.71 -0.55
N VAL A 22 2.46 6.76 -0.28
CA VAL A 22 1.68 6.73 0.96
C VAL A 22 2.58 6.62 2.19
N ALA A 23 3.61 5.76 2.14
CA ALA A 23 4.57 5.65 3.24
C ALA A 23 5.32 6.96 3.49
N SER A 24 5.76 7.64 2.41
CA SER A 24 6.47 8.91 2.49
C SER A 24 5.58 10.00 3.09
N GLU A 25 4.32 10.08 2.69
CA GLU A 25 3.35 11.04 3.23
C GLU A 25 3.05 10.80 4.71
N MET A 26 3.04 9.54 5.15
CA MET A 26 2.85 9.21 6.56
C MET A 26 4.13 9.31 7.40
N GLY A 27 5.27 9.68 6.79
CA GLY A 27 6.56 9.78 7.49
C GLY A 27 7.09 8.43 7.99
N VAL A 28 6.65 7.31 7.39
CA VAL A 28 7.13 5.97 7.75
C VAL A 28 8.31 5.63 6.84
N PRO A 29 9.52 5.33 7.37
CA PRO A 29 10.70 5.01 6.57
C PRO A 29 10.58 3.58 6.00
N PHE A 30 9.71 3.42 5.02
CA PHE A 30 9.35 2.15 4.40
C PHE A 30 10.31 1.83 3.26
N SER A 31 10.88 0.63 3.26
CA SER A 31 11.82 0.15 2.25
C SER A 31 11.47 -1.27 1.77
N ASP A 32 12.37 -1.89 1.00
CA ASP A 32 12.29 -3.31 0.65
C ASP A 32 12.49 -4.23 1.86
N TYR A 33 13.18 -3.76 2.90
CA TYR A 33 13.33 -4.45 4.18
C TYR A 33 12.84 -3.59 5.34
N ASN A 34 11.80 -4.05 6.02
CA ASN A 34 11.12 -3.33 7.09
C ASN A 34 11.22 -4.07 8.44
N GLY A 35 12.33 -4.78 8.66
CA GLY A 35 12.54 -5.57 9.89
C GLY A 35 12.55 -4.74 11.16
N ASP A 36 13.00 -3.48 11.06
CA ASP A 36 13.04 -2.52 12.17
C ASP A 36 11.71 -1.79 12.41
N LEU A 37 10.75 -1.90 11.47
CA LEU A 37 9.44 -1.28 11.61
C LEU A 37 8.50 -2.19 12.40
N SER A 38 7.67 -1.57 13.25
CA SER A 38 6.60 -2.31 13.91
C SER A 38 5.56 -2.80 12.89
N SER A 39 4.97 -3.97 13.15
CA SER A 39 3.87 -4.50 12.33
C SER A 39 2.71 -3.50 12.19
N LYS A 40 2.50 -2.65 13.20
CA LYS A 40 1.51 -1.56 13.18
C LYS A 40 1.85 -0.52 12.11
N GLN A 41 3.10 -0.06 12.04
CA GLN A 41 3.52 0.92 11.01
C GLN A 41 3.36 0.34 9.61
N CYS A 42 3.80 -0.90 9.39
CA CYS A 42 3.65 -1.56 8.10
C CYS A 42 2.18 -1.76 7.72
N GLY A 43 1.35 -2.16 8.69
CA GLY A 43 -0.09 -2.31 8.51
C GLY A 43 -0.80 -0.98 8.20
N SER A 44 -0.41 0.11 8.87
CA SER A 44 -0.97 1.44 8.62
C SER A 44 -0.72 1.92 7.18
N VAL A 45 0.46 1.64 6.61
CA VAL A 45 0.76 1.98 5.20
C VAL A 45 -0.19 1.25 4.26
N GLY A 46 -0.33 -0.07 4.42
CA GLY A 46 -1.26 -0.85 3.62
C GLY A 46 -2.72 -0.44 3.80
N GLY A 47 -3.12 -0.09 5.02
CA GLY A 47 -4.46 0.40 5.33
C GLY A 47 -4.79 1.72 4.64
N GLU A 48 -3.89 2.70 4.66
CA GLU A 48 -4.11 3.97 3.97
C GLU A 48 -4.09 3.83 2.45
N MET A 49 -3.28 2.93 1.89
CA MET A 49 -3.36 2.61 0.47
C MET A 49 -4.77 2.16 0.08
N VAL A 50 -5.33 1.19 0.81
CA VAL A 50 -6.68 0.66 0.51
C VAL A 50 -7.75 1.74 0.67
N LYS A 51 -7.67 2.54 1.74
CA LYS A 51 -8.63 3.62 2.00
C LYS A 51 -8.69 4.61 0.85
N ARG A 52 -7.54 5.13 0.40
CA ARG A 52 -7.44 6.05 -0.74
C ARG A 52 -7.95 5.43 -2.04
N MET A 53 -7.64 4.15 -2.31
CA MET A 53 -8.13 3.46 -3.50
C MET A 53 -9.66 3.35 -3.51
N VAL A 54 -10.27 3.04 -2.35
CA VAL A 54 -11.73 2.99 -2.21
C VAL A 54 -12.33 4.38 -2.37
N GLU A 55 -11.78 5.40 -1.71
CA GLU A 55 -12.25 6.79 -1.83
C GLU A 55 -12.20 7.29 -3.29
N GLN A 56 -11.12 7.01 -4.02
CA GLN A 56 -11.00 7.34 -5.44
C GLN A 56 -12.06 6.63 -6.29
N TYR A 57 -12.29 5.34 -6.04
CA TYR A 57 -13.31 4.56 -6.74
C TYR A 57 -14.72 5.08 -6.47
N GLU A 58 -15.06 5.36 -5.20
CA GLU A 58 -16.35 5.92 -4.81
C GLU A 58 -16.59 7.30 -5.41
N ASN A 59 -15.56 8.14 -5.50
CA ASN A 59 -15.66 9.46 -6.13
C ASN A 59 -15.83 9.39 -7.65
N GLY A 60 -15.31 8.34 -8.30
CA GLY A 60 -15.48 8.13 -9.75
C GLY A 60 -16.81 7.51 -10.16
N ILE A 61 -17.56 6.96 -9.20
CA ILE A 61 -18.92 6.43 -9.43
C ILE A 61 -19.99 7.52 -9.27
N LYS A 62 -19.70 8.56 -8.48
CA LYS A 62 -20.58 9.73 -8.31
C LYS A 62 -20.60 10.58 -9.57
#